data_AF-A0A7J6V275-F1
#
_entry.id   AF-A0A7J6V275-F1
#
_cell.length_a   1.000
_cell.length_b   1.000
_cell.length_c   1.000
_cell.angle_alpha   90.00
_cell.angle_beta   90.00
_cell.angle_gamma   90.00
#
_symmetry.space_group_name_H-M   'P 1'
#
loop_
_entity.id
_entity.type
_entity.pdbx_description
1 polymer ?
#
loop_
_entity_poly.entity_id
_entity_poly.type
_entity_poly.pdbx_seq_one_letter_code
_entity_poly.pdbx_strand_id
1 'polypeptide(L)'
;MAFLLNKTTMFSRFQSSSQKAEDSLLQSRRRFHVEPGAREKALLEPDPALKRFKSYKKSVHTLKRVGDVLTIVVIAGCCYEIYVRAVTREEARKQE
;
A
#
# COMPACT_ATOMS: atom_id res chain seq x y z
N MET A 1 8.46 35.91 32.35
CA MET A 1 7.91 35.47 31.05
C MET A 1 8.97 34.65 30.34
N ALA A 2 9.00 33.33 30.58
CA ALA A 2 9.98 32.42 30.00
C ALA A 2 9.32 31.69 28.82
N PHE A 3 9.83 31.95 27.61
CA PHE A 3 9.35 31.35 26.39
C PHE A 3 9.94 29.93 26.22
N LEU A 4 9.03 28.96 26.22
CA LEU A 4 9.03 27.70 25.45
C LEU A 4 10.39 27.05 25.14
N LEU A 5 10.80 26.15 26.04
CA LEU A 5 11.61 24.98 25.68
C LEU A 5 10.63 23.86 25.29
N ASN A 6 10.77 23.26 24.11
CA ASN A 6 10.79 21.81 23.93
C ASN A 6 10.80 21.38 22.44
N LYS A 7 11.91 20.75 22.05
CA LYS A 7 12.01 19.57 21.17
C LYS A 7 11.07 19.49 19.96
N THR A 8 11.62 19.67 18.76
CA THR A 8 11.97 18.55 17.86
C THR A 8 12.48 19.10 16.52
N THR A 9 13.79 19.03 16.31
CA THR A 9 14.43 19.25 15.01
C THR A 9 14.13 18.07 14.08
N MET A 10 12.92 18.04 13.53
CA MET A 10 12.40 16.95 12.70
C MET A 10 12.65 17.15 11.18
N PHE A 11 13.74 17.78 10.73
CA PHE A 11 13.94 17.94 9.27
C PHE A 11 15.37 18.07 8.72
N SER A 12 16.44 17.67 9.41
CA SER A 12 17.82 17.86 8.88
C SER A 12 18.55 16.59 8.42
N ARG A 13 17.87 15.45 8.24
CA ARG A 13 18.51 14.21 7.73
C ARG A 13 18.16 13.83 6.29
N PHE A 14 17.84 14.81 5.46
CA PHE A 14 17.98 14.68 4.00
C PHE A 14 19.39 15.05 3.56
N GLN A 15 20.41 14.37 4.11
CA GLN A 15 21.74 14.39 3.51
C GLN A 15 21.92 13.12 2.70
N SER A 16 21.79 13.30 1.39
CA SER A 16 22.25 12.41 0.35
C SER A 16 23.74 12.09 0.54
N SER A 17 24.04 10.89 1.01
CA SER A 17 25.32 10.24 0.70
C SER A 17 25.00 8.94 -0.04
N SER A 18 25.34 8.96 -1.33
CA SER A 18 25.31 7.81 -2.21
C SER A 18 26.33 6.78 -1.74
N GLN A 19 25.90 5.82 -0.92
CA GLN A 19 26.58 4.52 -0.79
C GLN A 19 25.82 3.46 -1.58
N LYS A 20 25.64 3.70 -2.89
CA LYS A 20 25.34 2.66 -3.87
C LYS A 20 26.66 2.01 -4.31
N ALA A 21 27.30 1.24 -3.44
CA ALA A 21 28.47 0.46 -3.82
C ALA A 21 28.59 -0.89 -3.10
N GLU A 22 27.96 -1.08 -1.94
CA GLU A 22 28.13 -2.30 -1.13
C GLU A 22 26.99 -3.32 -1.28
N ASP A 23 25.80 -2.91 -1.72
CA ASP A 23 24.67 -3.83 -1.92
C ASP A 23 24.81 -4.72 -3.16
N SER A 24 25.75 -4.39 -4.05
CA SER A 24 26.07 -5.21 -5.23
C SER A 24 26.83 -6.49 -4.87
N LEU A 25 27.60 -6.48 -3.77
CA LEU A 25 28.40 -7.64 -3.35
C LEU A 25 27.60 -8.64 -2.50
N LEU A 26 26.56 -8.20 -1.80
CA LEU A 26 25.66 -9.10 -1.05
C LEU A 26 24.57 -9.75 -1.93
N GLN A 27 24.30 -9.20 -3.12
CA GLN A 27 23.42 -9.83 -4.12
C GLN A 27 24.08 -11.00 -4.86
N SER A 28 25.39 -11.19 -4.76
CA SER A 28 26.13 -12.23 -5.50
C SER A 28 26.00 -13.63 -4.88
N ARG A 29 25.78 -13.75 -3.56
CA ARG A 29 25.96 -15.05 -2.87
C ARG A 29 24.84 -16.07 -3.05
N ARG A 30 23.68 -15.70 -3.62
CA ARG A 30 22.60 -16.63 -3.99
C ARG A 30 21.83 -16.16 -5.21
N ARG A 31 22.54 -15.91 -6.33
CA ARG A 31 21.90 -15.68 -7.62
C ARG A 31 22.38 -16.70 -8.63
N PHE A 32 21.69 -17.84 -8.66
CA PHE A 32 21.53 -18.55 -9.92
C PHE A 32 20.37 -17.88 -10.67
N HIS A 33 20.64 -16.75 -11.35
CA HIS A 33 19.80 -16.36 -12.50
C HIS A 33 20.26 -17.23 -13.67
N VAL A 34 20.00 -18.53 -13.56
CA VAL A 34 20.12 -19.44 -14.69
C VAL A 34 18.82 -19.28 -15.44
N GLU A 35 18.89 -18.71 -16.64
CA GLU A 35 17.75 -18.71 -17.55
C GLU A 35 17.36 -20.16 -17.78
N PRO A 36 16.15 -20.58 -17.36
CA PRO A 36 15.78 -21.97 -17.47
C PRO A 36 15.80 -22.39 -18.94
N GLY A 37 16.42 -23.53 -19.22
CA GLY A 37 16.47 -24.08 -20.57
C GLY A 37 15.06 -24.41 -21.09
N ALA A 38 14.92 -24.71 -22.38
CA ALA A 38 13.60 -25.03 -22.98
C ALA A 38 12.84 -26.13 -22.21
N ARG A 39 13.57 -27.13 -21.71
CA ARG A 39 13.02 -28.22 -20.89
C ARG A 39 12.57 -27.76 -19.50
N GLU A 40 13.33 -26.88 -18.86
CA GLU A 40 13.01 -26.36 -17.53
C GLU A 40 11.83 -25.38 -17.59
N LYS A 41 11.73 -24.61 -18.67
CA LYS A 41 10.56 -23.77 -18.98
C LYS A 41 9.29 -24.59 -19.18
N ALA A 42 9.36 -25.74 -19.85
CA ALA A 42 8.23 -26.66 -19.99
C ALA A 42 7.77 -27.26 -18.65
N LEU A 43 8.69 -27.49 -17.70
CA LEU A 43 8.35 -27.98 -16.36
C LEU A 43 7.75 -26.90 -15.45
N LEU A 44 8.05 -25.62 -15.72
CA LEU A 44 7.50 -24.47 -15.01
C LEU A 44 6.18 -23.98 -15.61
N GLU A 45 5.80 -24.47 -16.79
CA GLU A 45 4.54 -24.12 -17.43
C GLU A 45 3.37 -24.57 -16.54
N PRO A 46 2.33 -23.74 -16.35
CA PRO A 46 1.18 -24.10 -15.54
C PRO A 46 0.46 -25.32 -16.11
N ASP A 47 0.52 -26.44 -15.39
CA ASP A 47 -0.16 -27.68 -15.76
C ASP A 47 -1.69 -27.46 -15.86
N PRO A 48 -2.32 -27.81 -17.01
CA PRO A 48 -3.77 -27.71 -17.19
C PRO A 48 -4.58 -28.53 -16.17
N ALA A 49 -4.03 -29.64 -15.65
CA ALA A 49 -4.67 -30.43 -14.60
C ALA A 49 -4.74 -29.67 -13.26
N LEU A 50 -3.68 -28.93 -12.93
CA LEU A 50 -3.61 -28.11 -11.72
C LEU A 50 -4.41 -26.81 -11.83
N LYS A 51 -4.75 -26.35 -13.04
CA LYS A 51 -5.53 -25.11 -13.26
C LYS A 51 -6.90 -25.14 -12.58
N ARG A 52 -7.55 -26.30 -12.49
CA ARG A 52 -8.85 -26.48 -11.82
C ARG A 52 -8.73 -26.45 -10.30
N PHE A 53 -7.62 -26.95 -9.76
CA PHE A 53 -7.36 -27.02 -8.32
C PHE A 53 -6.61 -25.79 -7.76
N LYS A 54 -5.98 -25.00 -8.63
CA LYS A 54 -5.39 -23.69 -8.33
C LYS A 54 -6.50 -22.64 -8.21
N SER A 55 -7.40 -22.92 -7.28
CA SER A 55 -8.80 -22.48 -7.32
C SER A 55 -8.98 -21.01 -6.96
N TYR A 56 -8.20 -20.42 -6.06
CA TYR A 56 -8.81 -19.32 -5.30
C TYR A 56 -8.16 -17.95 -5.40
N LYS A 57 -6.93 -17.80 -5.94
CA LYS A 57 -6.20 -16.51 -5.83
C LYS A 57 -6.80 -15.33 -6.59
N LYS A 58 -7.44 -15.54 -7.74
CA LYS A 58 -8.06 -14.42 -8.49
C LYS A 58 -9.42 -14.03 -7.92
N SER A 59 -10.25 -15.02 -7.56
CA SER A 59 -11.58 -14.78 -6.98
C SER A 59 -11.48 -14.07 -5.62
N VAL A 60 -10.59 -14.49 -4.72
CA VAL A 60 -10.36 -13.80 -3.44
C VAL A 60 -9.89 -12.38 -3.61
N HIS A 61 -9.03 -12.15 -4.61
CA HIS A 61 -8.46 -10.83 -4.83
C HIS A 61 -9.55 -9.86 -5.31
N THR A 62 -10.44 -10.33 -6.17
CA THR A 62 -11.62 -9.57 -6.57
C THR A 62 -12.56 -9.33 -5.40
N LEU A 63 -12.85 -10.36 -4.59
CA LEU A 63 -13.73 -10.23 -3.42
C LEU A 63 -13.18 -9.26 -2.37
N LYS A 64 -11.86 -9.30 -2.12
CA LYS A 64 -11.16 -8.36 -1.25
C LYS A 64 -11.30 -6.93 -1.76
N ARG A 65 -11.07 -6.69 -3.06
CA ARG A 65 -11.22 -5.36 -3.68
C ARG A 65 -12.65 -4.84 -3.55
N VAL A 66 -13.66 -5.69 -3.73
CA VAL A 66 -15.06 -5.29 -3.57
C VAL A 66 -15.34 -4.86 -2.13
N GLY A 67 -14.82 -5.60 -1.14
CA GLY A 67 -14.92 -5.20 0.27
C GLY A 67 -14.22 -3.87 0.56
N ASP A 68 -13.00 -3.68 0.06
CA ASP A 68 -12.23 -2.45 0.23
C ASP A 68 -12.97 -1.25 -0.41
N VAL A 69 -13.53 -1.39 -1.62
CA VAL A 69 -14.32 -0.34 -2.26
C VAL A 69 -15.59 -0.03 -1.46
N LEU A 70 -16.30 -1.04 -0.98
CA LEU A 70 -17.51 -0.85 -0.19
C LEU A 70 -17.22 -0.08 1.11
N THR A 71 -16.13 -0.41 1.81
CA THR A 71 -15.75 0.31 3.03
C THR A 71 -15.42 1.77 2.76
N ILE A 72 -14.71 2.09 1.68
CA ILE A 72 -14.41 3.47 1.29
C ILE A 72 -15.71 4.26 1.01
N VAL A 73 -16.65 3.66 0.28
CA VAL A 73 -17.95 4.29 -0.03
C VAL A 73 -18.73 4.61 1.25
N VAL A 74 -18.79 3.66 2.19
CA VAL A 74 -19.48 3.85 3.48
C VAL A 74 -18.81 4.96 4.29
N ILE A 75 -17.48 4.98 4.38
CA ILE A 75 -16.73 6.04 5.08
C ILE A 75 -17.02 7.40 4.44
N ALA A 76 -16.97 7.50 3.11
CA ALA A 76 -17.23 8.74 2.40
C ALA A 76 -18.65 9.27 2.64
N GLY A 77 -19.67 8.41 2.59
CA GLY A 77 -21.05 8.77 2.90
C GLY A 77 -21.22 9.26 4.34
N CYS A 78 -20.60 8.56 5.29
CA CYS A 78 -20.65 8.94 6.71
C CYS A 78 -19.96 10.29 6.97
N CYS A 79 -18.80 10.53 6.33
CA CYS A 79 -18.11 11.82 6.41
C CYS A 79 -18.94 12.96 5.80
N TYR A 80 -19.69 12.70 4.73
CA TYR A 80 -20.58 13.69 4.11
C TYR A 80 -21.74 14.07 5.04
N GLU A 81 -22.38 13.08 5.68
CA GLU A 81 -23.46 13.32 6.65
C GLU A 81 -22.99 14.20 7.82
N ILE A 82 -21.80 13.92 8.35
CA ILE A 82 -21.21 14.72 9.43
C ILE A 82 -20.90 16.14 8.95
N TYR A 83 -20.36 16.28 7.74
CA TYR A 83 -20.06 17.58 7.16
C TYR A 83 -21.32 18.44 6.99
N VAL A 84 -22.37 17.90 6.39
CA VAL A 84 -23.63 18.62 6.17
C VAL A 84 -24.27 19.01 7.51
N ARG A 85 -24.28 18.10 8.49
CA ARG A 85 -24.77 18.41 9.84
C ARG A 85 -23.93 19.47 10.56
N ALA A 86 -22.62 19.51 10.34
CA ALA A 86 -21.77 20.55 10.90
C ALA A 86 -22.04 21.91 10.24
N VAL A 87 -22.11 21.96 8.91
CA VAL A 87 -22.37 23.21 8.16
C VAL A 87 -23.73 23.80 8.52
N THR A 88 -24.79 22.99 8.55
CA THR A 88 -26.13 23.45 8.95
C THR A 88 -26.19 23.99 10.37
N ARG A 89 -25.43 23.40 11.31
CA ARG A 89 -25.30 23.93 12.68
C ARG A 89 -24.53 25.26 12.73
N GLU A 90 -23.48 25.40 11.92
CA GLU A 90 -22.74 26.66 11.81
C GLU A 90 -23.59 27.79 11.21
N GLU A 91 -24.43 27.47 10.22
CA GLU A 91 -25.35 28.45 9.63
C GLU A 91 -26.43 28.91 10.63
N ALA A 92 -26.97 27.99 11.44
CA ALA A 92 -27.92 28.35 12.49
C ALA A 92 -27.30 29.29 13.54
N ARG A 93 -26.04 29.08 13.93
CA ARG A 93 -25.33 29.96 14.89
C ARG A 93 -24.96 31.34 14.34
N LYS A 94 -24.98 31.53 13.02
CA LYS A 94 -24.73 32.83 12.39
C LYS A 94 -26.00 33.66 12.20
N GLN A 95 -27.17 33.05 12.37
CA GLN A 95 -28.47 33.74 12.24
C GLN A 95 -29.03 34.23 13.60
N GLU A 96 -28.45 33.79 14.72
CA GLU A 96 -28.60 34.39 16.05
C GLU A 96 -27.61 35.54 16.25
#